data_AF-A0A834ZB03-F1
#
_entry.id   AF-A0A834ZB03-F1
#
_cell.length_a   1.000
_cell.length_b   1.000
_cell.length_c   1.000
_cell.angle_alpha   90.00
_cell.angle_beta   90.00
_cell.angle_gamma   90.00
#
_symmetry.space_group_name_H-M   'P 1'
#
loop_
_entity.id
_entity.type
_entity.pdbx_description
1 polymer ?
#
loop_
_entity_poly.entity_id
_entity_poly.type
_entity_poly.pdbx_seq_one_letter_code
_entity_poly.pdbx_strand_id
1 'polypeptide(L)'
;MWRRGANLEGDTANFIETEQLLEFEGLRFSFLQIRGSIPLLWEQIVDLSYKPRLKIINHEETPKVVERHFRDLLQRYGETVAVDLTDKHGDEGQLSMAYAAEMKSLPNVRYVSFDFHHCCGNSNLDKLQLLYDQIFEDFEKQGYFLVDSEGEILVEQKGITRVNCIDCLDRTNVTQSYLARKSINSQLQRIGVLSSTECISTFDEIYEKFKTLWVEQGDEISLEYSGTHALKRDLVR
;
A
#
# COMPACT_ATOMS: atom_id res chain seq x y z
N MET A 1 -12.59 -19.59 -10.97
CA MET A 1 -12.91 -18.34 -11.68
C MET A 1 -11.98 -17.29 -11.12
N TRP A 2 -11.16 -16.65 -11.96
CA TRP A 2 -10.27 -15.57 -11.55
C TRP A 2 -11.14 -14.42 -11.06
N ARG A 3 -11.21 -14.22 -9.74
CA ARG A 3 -12.08 -13.21 -9.13
C ARG A 3 -11.18 -12.11 -8.57
N ARG A 4 -11.53 -10.87 -8.88
CA ARG A 4 -11.00 -9.69 -8.21
C ARG A 4 -11.97 -9.31 -7.09
N GLY A 5 -11.62 -8.35 -6.26
CA GLY A 5 -12.49 -7.92 -5.17
C GLY A 5 -12.43 -8.81 -3.93
N ALA A 6 -13.53 -8.88 -3.19
CA ALA A 6 -13.67 -9.70 -1.99
C ALA A 6 -14.73 -10.81 -2.15
N ASN A 7 -14.65 -11.83 -1.30
CA ASN A 7 -15.71 -12.81 -1.11
C ASN A 7 -16.75 -12.32 -0.07
N LEU A 8 -17.78 -13.12 0.24
CA LEU A 8 -18.80 -12.76 1.23
C LEU A 8 -18.28 -12.73 2.68
N GLU A 9 -17.14 -13.36 2.96
CA GLU A 9 -16.52 -13.36 4.29
C GLU A 9 -15.67 -12.10 4.53
N GLY A 10 -15.35 -11.33 3.49
CA GLY A 10 -14.48 -10.15 3.57
C GLY A 10 -13.05 -10.41 3.11
N ASP A 11 -12.73 -11.60 2.64
CA ASP A 11 -11.39 -11.93 2.13
C ASP A 11 -11.21 -11.37 0.74
N THR A 12 -10.20 -10.51 0.57
CA THR A 12 -9.83 -9.98 -0.73
C THR A 12 -9.05 -11.01 -1.53
N ALA A 13 -9.35 -11.14 -2.82
CA ALA A 13 -8.69 -12.08 -3.72
C ALA A 13 -7.17 -11.89 -3.78
N ASN A 14 -6.73 -10.63 -3.71
CA ASN A 14 -5.32 -10.27 -3.62
C ASN A 14 -5.09 -9.62 -2.26
N PHE A 15 -4.17 -10.17 -1.48
CA PHE A 15 -3.74 -9.64 -0.19
C PHE A 15 -2.26 -9.99 0.01
N ILE A 16 -1.42 -8.97 0.14
CA ILE A 16 0.02 -9.14 0.35
C ILE A 16 0.45 -8.26 1.51
N GLU A 17 1.16 -8.87 2.45
CA GLU A 17 1.98 -8.20 3.45
C GLU A 17 3.36 -7.93 2.87
N THR A 18 3.86 -6.72 3.06
CA THR A 18 5.21 -6.31 2.68
C THR A 18 5.89 -5.76 3.92
N GLU A 19 6.93 -6.47 4.37
CA GLU A 19 7.69 -6.14 5.56
C GLU A 19 9.10 -5.66 5.18
N GLN A 20 9.47 -4.48 5.65
CA GLN A 20 10.83 -3.95 5.52
C GLN A 20 11.56 -4.17 6.85
N LEU A 21 12.68 -4.88 6.79
CA LEU A 21 13.57 -5.10 7.94
C LEU A 21 14.81 -4.22 7.83
N LEU A 22 15.24 -3.67 8.96
CA LEU A 22 16.52 -2.96 9.11
C LEU A 22 17.20 -3.45 10.38
N GLU A 23 18.47 -3.83 10.28
CA GLU A 23 19.30 -4.18 11.44
C GLU A 23 20.52 -3.27 11.49
N PHE A 24 20.77 -2.66 12.64
CA PHE A 24 21.92 -1.78 12.85
C PHE A 24 22.40 -1.87 14.31
N GLU A 25 23.68 -2.19 14.50
CA GLU A 25 24.31 -2.29 15.84
C GLU A 25 23.51 -3.13 16.87
N GLY A 26 22.86 -4.21 16.40
CA GLY A 26 22.06 -5.10 17.25
C GLY A 26 20.60 -4.67 17.44
N LEU A 27 20.24 -3.44 17.06
CA LEU A 27 18.84 -3.00 16.98
C LEU A 27 18.20 -3.56 15.72
N ARG A 28 16.98 -4.09 15.83
CA ARG A 28 16.21 -4.60 14.69
C ARG A 28 14.89 -3.88 14.58
N PHE A 29 14.61 -3.39 13.39
CA PHE A 29 13.40 -2.68 13.04
C PHE A 29 12.60 -3.50 12.04
N SER A 30 11.28 -3.43 12.16
CA SER A 30 10.36 -3.96 11.17
C SER A 30 9.28 -2.91 10.85
N PHE A 31 9.03 -2.70 9.56
CA PHE A 31 7.95 -1.86 9.10
C PHE A 31 7.05 -2.63 8.12
N LEU A 32 5.81 -2.85 8.53
CA LEU A 32 4.83 -3.62 7.78
C LEU A 32 3.90 -2.68 7.00
N GLN A 33 3.57 -3.07 5.78
CA GLN A 33 2.53 -2.46 4.94
C GLN A 33 1.71 -3.55 4.25
N ILE A 34 0.46 -3.24 3.88
CA ILE A 34 -0.37 -4.20 3.13
C ILE A 34 -0.84 -3.62 1.80
N ARG A 35 -0.96 -4.48 0.79
CA ARG A 35 -1.65 -4.16 -0.47
C ARG A 35 -2.69 -5.22 -0.78
N GLY A 36 -3.76 -4.81 -1.43
CA GLY A 36 -4.80 -5.77 -1.80
C GLY A 36 -5.86 -5.24 -2.76
N SER A 37 -6.74 -6.15 -3.18
CA SER A 37 -7.90 -5.80 -4.01
C SER A 37 -8.85 -4.86 -3.25
N ILE A 38 -9.61 -4.04 -3.98
CA ILE A 38 -10.70 -3.25 -3.39
C ILE A 38 -11.73 -4.22 -2.79
N PRO A 39 -12.10 -4.11 -1.50
CA PRO A 39 -12.87 -5.11 -0.76
C PRO A 39 -14.37 -5.03 -1.06
N LEU A 40 -14.73 -4.89 -2.34
CA LEU A 40 -16.10 -4.90 -2.83
C LEU A 40 -16.38 -6.23 -3.56
N LEU A 41 -17.66 -6.53 -3.73
CA LEU A 41 -18.11 -7.59 -4.62
C LEU A 41 -18.07 -7.06 -6.07
N TRP A 42 -16.99 -7.36 -6.78
CA TRP A 42 -16.85 -6.98 -8.20
C TRP A 42 -16.08 -8.05 -8.97
N GLU A 43 -16.32 -8.10 -10.27
CA GLU A 43 -15.66 -9.01 -11.17
C GLU A 43 -15.10 -8.25 -12.37
N GLN A 44 -13.98 -8.76 -12.88
CA GLN A 44 -13.46 -8.35 -14.17
C GLN A 44 -13.49 -9.57 -15.06
N ILE A 45 -14.44 -9.59 -16.00
CA ILE A 45 -14.70 -10.75 -16.84
C ILE A 45 -13.64 -10.74 -17.94
N VAL A 46 -12.69 -11.67 -17.87
CA VAL A 46 -11.65 -11.82 -18.89
C VAL A 46 -12.30 -12.23 -20.22
N ASP A 47 -12.19 -11.36 -21.22
CA ASP A 47 -12.60 -11.58 -22.60
C ASP A 47 -11.43 -11.29 -23.56
N LEU A 48 -11.67 -11.38 -24.87
CA LEU A 48 -10.65 -11.03 -25.89
C LEU A 48 -10.48 -9.51 -26.05
N SER A 49 -11.12 -8.68 -25.21
CA SER A 49 -11.02 -7.23 -25.30
C SER A 49 -9.69 -6.75 -24.72
N TYR A 50 -9.17 -5.65 -25.29
CA TYR A 50 -7.92 -5.03 -24.82
C TYR A 50 -7.95 -4.62 -23.34
N LYS A 51 -9.09 -4.11 -22.86
CA LYS A 51 -9.35 -3.86 -21.43
C LYS A 51 -10.64 -4.60 -21.04
N PRO A 52 -10.54 -5.72 -20.28
CA PRO A 52 -11.72 -6.46 -19.86
C PRO A 52 -12.62 -5.61 -18.97
N ARG A 53 -13.94 -5.69 -19.19
CA ARG A 53 -14.92 -4.83 -18.51
C ARG A 53 -15.01 -5.16 -17.02
N LEU A 54 -15.06 -4.09 -16.22
CA LEU A 54 -15.34 -4.18 -14.81
C LEU A 54 -16.85 -4.21 -14.57
N LYS A 55 -17.29 -5.07 -13.66
CA LYS A 55 -18.69 -5.14 -13.22
C LYS A 55 -18.77 -5.21 -11.71
N ILE A 56 -19.39 -4.19 -11.12
CA ILE A 56 -19.73 -4.18 -9.69
C ILE A 56 -20.97 -5.04 -9.51
N ILE A 57 -20.92 -5.95 -8.54
CA ILE A 57 -22.04 -6.82 -8.19
C ILE A 57 -22.80 -6.11 -7.06
N ASN A 58 -23.95 -5.54 -7.41
CA ASN A 58 -24.85 -4.96 -6.40
C ASN A 58 -25.45 -6.09 -5.57
N HIS A 59 -25.00 -6.21 -4.32
CA HIS A 59 -25.50 -7.18 -3.35
C HIS A 59 -25.79 -6.46 -2.04
N GLU A 60 -26.86 -6.86 -1.36
CA GLU A 60 -27.28 -6.28 -0.08
C GLU A 60 -26.26 -6.47 1.05
N GLU A 61 -25.29 -7.38 0.87
CA GLU A 61 -24.28 -7.74 1.86
C GLU A 61 -22.96 -7.00 1.61
N THR A 62 -22.82 -6.25 0.50
CA THR A 62 -21.59 -5.50 0.20
C THR A 62 -21.11 -4.63 1.38
N PRO A 63 -21.98 -3.88 2.09
CA PRO A 63 -21.55 -3.10 3.24
C PRO A 63 -20.96 -3.98 4.36
N LYS A 64 -21.58 -5.14 4.62
CA LYS A 64 -21.11 -6.10 5.63
C LYS A 64 -19.79 -6.76 5.23
N VAL A 65 -19.57 -6.99 3.94
CA VAL A 65 -18.30 -7.52 3.41
C VAL A 65 -17.16 -6.54 3.69
N VAL A 66 -17.37 -5.26 3.37
CA VAL A 66 -16.37 -4.21 3.61
C VAL A 66 -16.12 -4.05 5.13
N GLU A 67 -17.17 -4.06 5.94
CA GLU A 67 -17.07 -4.01 7.40
C GLU A 67 -16.30 -5.21 7.99
N ARG A 68 -16.57 -6.43 7.53
CA ARG A 68 -15.83 -7.64 7.93
C ARG A 68 -14.36 -7.53 7.59
N HIS A 69 -14.05 -7.13 6.35
CA HIS A 69 -12.67 -6.94 5.89
C HIS A 69 -11.90 -5.99 6.82
N PHE A 70 -12.43 -4.79 7.06
CA PHE A 70 -11.73 -3.80 7.87
C PHE A 70 -11.71 -4.11 9.36
N ARG A 71 -12.69 -4.85 9.87
CA ARG A 71 -12.66 -5.36 11.24
C ARG A 71 -11.56 -6.39 11.45
N ASP A 72 -11.33 -7.29 10.48
CA ASP A 72 -10.19 -8.22 10.52
C ASP A 72 -8.87 -7.44 10.53
N LEU A 73 -8.71 -6.45 9.64
CA LEU A 73 -7.50 -5.62 9.60
C LEU A 73 -7.27 -4.86 10.91
N LEU A 74 -8.33 -4.28 11.49
CA LEU A 74 -8.26 -3.58 12.77
C LEU A 74 -7.84 -4.51 13.90
N GLN A 75 -8.32 -5.76 13.91
CA GLN A 75 -7.95 -6.76 14.91
C GLN A 75 -6.50 -7.25 14.74
N ARG A 76 -6.04 -7.40 13.50
CA ARG A 76 -4.70 -7.95 13.21
C ARG A 76 -3.58 -6.92 13.33
N TYR A 77 -3.81 -5.69 12.88
CA TYR A 77 -2.76 -4.68 12.76
C TYR A 77 -3.04 -3.39 13.53
N GLY A 78 -4.25 -3.19 14.04
CA GLY A 78 -4.65 -1.93 14.66
C GLY A 78 -5.12 -0.88 13.64
N GLU A 79 -4.82 0.39 13.90
CA GLU A 79 -5.40 1.50 13.14
C GLU A 79 -5.06 1.42 11.65
N THR A 80 -6.09 1.43 10.79
CA THR A 80 -5.90 1.22 9.35
C THR A 80 -6.14 2.51 8.57
N VAL A 81 -5.17 2.85 7.73
CA VAL A 81 -5.30 3.88 6.69
C VAL A 81 -5.45 3.20 5.34
N ALA A 82 -6.59 3.35 4.69
CA ALA A 82 -6.87 2.81 3.37
C ALA A 82 -6.60 3.86 2.29
N VAL A 83 -5.54 3.66 1.51
CA VAL A 83 -5.13 4.50 0.39
C VAL A 83 -5.61 3.88 -0.92
N ASP A 84 -6.48 4.61 -1.62
CA ASP A 84 -7.06 4.21 -2.89
C ASP A 84 -6.42 4.98 -4.07
N LEU A 85 -5.66 4.26 -4.90
CA LEU A 85 -4.90 4.81 -6.04
C LEU A 85 -5.59 4.66 -7.41
N THR A 86 -6.88 4.30 -7.43
CA THR A 86 -7.64 4.13 -8.67
C THR A 86 -7.80 5.43 -9.45
N ASP A 87 -7.86 5.32 -10.78
CA ASP A 87 -8.24 6.45 -11.63
C ASP A 87 -9.67 6.89 -11.32
N LYS A 88 -9.94 8.20 -11.40
CA LYS A 88 -11.26 8.79 -11.18
C LYS A 88 -12.15 8.78 -12.42
N HIS A 89 -11.63 8.33 -13.55
CA HIS A 89 -12.34 8.26 -14.81
C HIS A 89 -12.75 6.83 -15.21
N GLY A 90 -13.78 6.73 -16.04
CA GLY A 90 -14.25 5.46 -16.61
C GLY A 90 -14.73 4.44 -15.58
N ASP A 91 -14.48 3.16 -15.86
CA ASP A 91 -14.92 2.05 -15.00
C ASP A 91 -14.18 2.01 -13.65
N GLU A 92 -12.91 2.44 -13.61
CA GLU A 92 -12.15 2.56 -12.34
C GLU A 92 -12.78 3.61 -11.43
N GLY A 93 -13.22 4.74 -12.01
CA GLY A 93 -13.89 5.80 -11.27
C GLY A 93 -15.20 5.34 -10.64
N GLN A 94 -15.98 4.51 -11.32
CA GLN A 94 -17.20 3.92 -10.77
C GLN A 94 -16.90 3.01 -9.57
N LEU A 95 -15.88 2.16 -9.66
CA LEU A 95 -15.46 1.31 -8.54
C LEU A 95 -14.94 2.15 -7.37
N SER A 96 -14.14 3.18 -7.65
CA SER A 96 -13.62 4.09 -6.62
C SER A 96 -14.75 4.84 -5.90
N MET A 97 -15.77 5.31 -6.63
CA MET A 97 -16.94 5.95 -6.03
C MET A 97 -17.74 4.99 -5.15
N ALA A 98 -17.97 3.75 -5.62
CA ALA A 98 -18.65 2.73 -4.83
C ALA A 98 -17.86 2.43 -3.54
N TYR A 99 -16.54 2.29 -3.66
CA TYR A 99 -15.69 2.02 -2.50
C TYR A 99 -15.70 3.19 -1.52
N ALA A 100 -15.55 4.42 -2.00
CA ALA A 100 -15.65 5.62 -1.17
C ALA A 100 -17.01 5.76 -0.47
N ALA A 101 -18.10 5.29 -1.09
CA ALA A 101 -19.43 5.29 -0.48
C ALA A 101 -19.48 4.31 0.71
N GLU A 102 -18.97 3.09 0.56
CA GLU A 102 -18.91 2.12 1.64
C GLU A 102 -17.98 2.60 2.78
N MET A 103 -16.83 3.19 2.45
CA MET A 103 -15.87 3.69 3.44
C MET A 103 -16.43 4.80 4.33
N LYS A 104 -17.41 5.59 3.86
CA LYS A 104 -18.10 6.59 4.71
C LYS A 104 -18.86 5.97 5.88
N SER A 105 -19.26 4.70 5.75
CA SER A 105 -19.96 3.97 6.81
C SER A 105 -19.02 3.38 7.88
N LEU A 106 -17.70 3.44 7.66
CA LEU A 106 -16.67 2.90 8.55
C LEU A 106 -15.91 4.02 9.26
N PRO A 107 -16.39 4.54 10.40
CA PRO A 107 -15.78 5.68 11.09
C PRO A 107 -14.38 5.36 11.66
N ASN A 108 -14.07 4.08 11.85
CA ASN A 108 -12.82 3.61 12.47
C ASN A 108 -11.68 3.38 11.46
N VAL A 109 -11.89 3.72 10.18
CA VAL A 109 -10.90 3.54 9.13
C VAL A 109 -10.70 4.86 8.39
N ARG A 110 -9.45 5.31 8.30
CA ARG A 110 -9.11 6.50 7.54
C ARG A 110 -9.04 6.15 6.06
N TYR A 111 -9.98 6.66 5.26
CA TYR A 111 -9.95 6.51 3.80
C TYR A 111 -9.35 7.74 3.11
N VAL A 112 -8.33 7.52 2.28
CA VAL A 112 -7.70 8.55 1.44
C VAL A 112 -7.74 8.10 0.00
N SER A 113 -8.29 8.95 -0.86
CA SER A 113 -8.33 8.67 -2.29
C SER A 113 -7.41 9.62 -3.04
N PHE A 114 -6.51 9.06 -3.84
CA PHE A 114 -5.45 9.77 -4.51
C PHE A 114 -5.37 9.36 -5.97
N ASP A 115 -5.66 10.31 -6.88
CA ASP A 115 -5.62 10.06 -8.32
C ASP A 115 -4.17 9.98 -8.81
N PHE A 116 -3.61 8.77 -8.78
CA PHE A 116 -2.22 8.54 -9.15
C PHE A 116 -1.93 8.88 -10.61
N HIS A 117 -2.88 8.66 -11.55
CA HIS A 117 -2.64 8.91 -12.98
C HIS A 117 -2.55 10.40 -13.27
N HIS A 118 -3.49 11.19 -12.71
CA HIS A 118 -3.45 12.63 -12.87
C HIS A 118 -2.25 13.26 -12.15
N CYS A 119 -1.91 12.75 -10.97
CA CYS A 119 -0.80 13.28 -10.18
C CYS A 119 0.56 12.87 -10.78
N CYS A 120 0.83 11.58 -10.94
CA CYS A 120 2.17 11.05 -11.19
C CYS A 120 2.44 10.63 -12.65
N GLY A 121 1.56 10.98 -13.61
CA GLY A 121 1.66 10.55 -15.02
C GLY A 121 2.95 10.94 -15.77
N ASN A 122 3.73 11.90 -15.27
CA ASN A 122 5.02 12.33 -15.85
C ASN A 122 6.23 11.94 -14.98
N SER A 123 6.14 10.84 -14.22
CA SER A 123 7.19 10.40 -13.27
C SER A 123 7.51 11.42 -12.16
N ASN A 124 6.56 12.34 -11.90
CA ASN A 124 6.74 13.37 -10.89
C ASN A 124 6.37 12.80 -9.49
N LEU A 125 7.36 12.12 -8.90
CA LEU A 125 7.29 11.53 -7.56
C LEU A 125 7.14 12.58 -6.45
N ASP A 126 7.39 13.86 -6.74
CA ASP A 126 7.19 14.95 -5.76
C ASP A 126 5.72 15.04 -5.32
N LYS A 127 4.79 14.57 -6.14
CA LYS A 127 3.36 14.52 -5.78
C LYS A 127 3.01 13.39 -4.82
N LEU A 128 3.86 12.39 -4.61
CA LEU A 128 3.68 11.43 -3.51
C LEU A 128 3.88 12.10 -2.15
N GLN A 129 4.64 13.20 -2.08
CA GLN A 129 4.70 14.02 -0.88
C GLN A 129 3.30 14.54 -0.52
N LEU A 130 2.47 14.94 -1.50
CA LEU A 130 1.08 15.39 -1.23
C LEU A 130 0.19 14.28 -0.66
N LEU A 131 0.42 13.02 -1.07
CA LEU A 131 -0.25 11.87 -0.48
C LEU A 131 0.24 11.66 0.96
N TYR A 132 1.56 11.67 1.15
CA TYR A 132 2.18 11.49 2.46
C TYR A 132 1.74 12.57 3.45
N ASP A 133 1.70 13.84 3.04
CA ASP A 133 1.26 14.96 3.87
C ASP A 133 -0.18 14.76 4.37
N GLN A 134 -1.05 14.11 3.58
CA GLN A 134 -2.43 13.81 3.97
C GLN A 134 -2.56 12.68 5.01
N ILE A 135 -1.58 11.78 5.06
CA ILE A 135 -1.57 10.62 5.97
C ILE A 135 -0.46 10.72 7.02
N PHE A 136 0.27 11.84 7.08
CA PHE A 136 1.49 11.98 7.88
C PHE A 136 1.22 11.71 9.36
N GLU A 137 0.18 12.32 9.92
CA GLU A 137 -0.19 12.16 11.33
C GLU A 137 -0.54 10.70 11.65
N ASP A 138 -1.30 10.05 10.76
CA ASP A 138 -1.64 8.63 10.91
C ASP A 138 -0.38 7.76 10.81
N PHE A 139 0.47 8.02 9.80
CA PHE A 139 1.70 7.27 9.54
C PHE A 139 2.68 7.32 10.72
N GLU A 140 2.91 8.51 11.29
CA GLU A 140 3.77 8.68 12.48
C GLU A 140 3.18 7.98 13.71
N LYS A 141 1.85 8.00 13.86
CA LYS A 141 1.17 7.31 14.95
C LYS A 141 1.22 5.79 14.82
N GLN A 142 1.12 5.27 13.60
CA GLN A 142 1.27 3.84 13.30
C GLN A 142 2.67 3.35 13.63
N GLY A 143 3.70 4.13 13.26
CA GLY A 143 5.09 3.84 13.57
C GLY A 143 5.60 2.53 12.96
N TYR A 144 6.59 1.95 13.62
CA TYR A 144 7.26 0.71 13.22
C TYR A 144 7.61 -0.10 14.47
N PHE A 145 7.91 -1.39 14.28
CA PHE A 145 8.41 -2.26 15.32
C PHE A 145 9.92 -2.04 15.54
N LEU A 146 10.36 -2.07 16.80
CA LEU A 146 11.77 -1.98 17.20
C LEU A 146 12.03 -2.89 18.40
N VAL A 147 13.05 -3.73 18.26
CA VAL A 147 13.60 -4.57 19.33
C VAL A 147 15.10 -4.29 19.51
N ASP A 148 15.58 -4.34 20.75
CA ASP A 148 17.01 -4.17 21.03
C ASP A 148 17.83 -5.46 20.84
N SER A 149 19.13 -5.37 21.15
CA SER A 149 20.08 -6.48 21.03
C SER A 149 19.76 -7.66 21.94
N GLU A 150 19.10 -7.39 23.07
CA GLU A 150 18.71 -8.34 24.10
C GLU A 150 17.38 -9.04 23.78
N GLY A 151 16.62 -8.50 22.82
CA GLY A 151 15.33 -9.02 22.41
C GLY A 151 14.14 -8.33 23.09
N GLU A 152 14.37 -7.22 23.82
CA GLU A 152 13.31 -6.45 24.45
C GLU A 152 12.62 -5.54 23.43
N ILE A 153 11.28 -5.61 23.41
CA ILE A 153 10.46 -4.81 22.50
C ILE A 153 10.43 -3.37 23.00
N LEU A 154 11.05 -2.46 22.25
CA LEU A 154 11.09 -1.04 22.56
C LEU A 154 9.90 -0.29 21.96
N VAL A 155 9.44 -0.69 20.78
CA VAL A 155 8.31 -0.09 20.06
C VAL A 155 7.54 -1.16 19.30
N GLU A 156 6.22 -1.11 19.36
CA GLU A 156 5.33 -1.90 18.51
C GLU A 156 4.69 -1.01 17.44
N GLN A 157 4.53 -1.55 16.23
CA GLN A 157 3.73 -0.90 15.19
C GLN A 157 2.24 -1.00 15.56
N LYS A 158 1.54 0.14 15.59
CA LYS A 158 0.16 0.26 16.13
C LYS A 158 -0.93 0.35 15.06
N GLY A 159 -0.54 0.26 13.80
CA GLY A 159 -1.45 0.34 12.68
C GLY A 159 -0.79 0.04 11.36
N ILE A 160 -1.58 0.09 10.30
CA ILE A 160 -1.16 -0.33 8.97
C ILE A 160 -1.65 0.63 7.89
N THR A 161 -0.79 0.90 6.91
CA THR A 161 -1.20 1.54 5.67
C THR A 161 -1.53 0.46 4.65
N ARG A 162 -2.78 0.45 4.20
CA ARG A 162 -3.32 -0.43 3.17
C ARG A 162 -3.42 0.31 1.85
N VAL A 163 -2.65 -0.11 0.84
CA VAL A 163 -2.68 0.50 -0.48
C VAL A 163 -3.42 -0.41 -1.45
N ASN A 164 -4.43 0.12 -2.13
CA ASN A 164 -5.11 -0.62 -3.20
C ASN A 164 -4.98 0.09 -4.54
N CYS A 165 -5.10 -0.73 -5.58
CA CYS A 165 -5.15 -0.29 -6.96
C CYS A 165 -5.97 -1.31 -7.75
N ILE A 166 -6.61 -0.86 -8.83
CA ILE A 166 -7.30 -1.74 -9.75
C ILE A 166 -6.35 -2.34 -10.77
N ASP A 167 -5.41 -1.62 -11.37
CA ASP A 167 -4.52 -2.20 -12.40
C ASP A 167 -3.09 -1.71 -12.18
N CYS A 168 -2.13 -2.61 -12.41
CA CYS A 168 -0.69 -2.53 -12.19
C CYS A 168 -0.22 -2.48 -10.72
N LEU A 169 0.61 -3.48 -10.41
CA LEU A 169 1.44 -3.52 -9.21
C LEU A 169 2.29 -2.26 -9.08
N ASP A 170 2.69 -1.65 -10.20
CA ASP A 170 3.54 -0.46 -10.28
C ASP A 170 3.08 0.69 -9.36
N ARG A 171 1.79 1.08 -9.41
CA ARG A 171 1.25 2.19 -8.58
C ARG A 171 1.38 1.89 -7.09
N THR A 172 1.02 0.66 -6.71
CA THR A 172 1.10 0.21 -5.31
C THR A 172 2.56 0.07 -4.86
N ASN A 173 3.43 -0.43 -5.73
CA ASN A 173 4.83 -0.67 -5.42
C ASN A 173 5.58 0.64 -5.22
N VAL A 174 5.37 1.61 -6.11
CA VAL A 174 5.91 2.98 -5.99
C VAL A 174 5.46 3.63 -4.68
N THR A 175 4.17 3.51 -4.34
CA THR A 175 3.63 4.11 -3.10
C THR A 175 4.20 3.43 -1.86
N GLN A 176 4.22 2.09 -1.83
CA GLN A 176 4.77 1.34 -0.69
C GLN A 176 6.28 1.56 -0.52
N SER A 177 7.03 1.63 -1.62
CA SER A 177 8.45 1.98 -1.62
C SER A 177 8.68 3.38 -1.08
N TYR A 178 7.85 4.36 -1.47
CA TYR A 178 7.93 5.72 -0.95
C TYR A 178 7.68 5.76 0.58
N LEU A 179 6.67 5.04 1.07
CA LEU A 179 6.37 4.97 2.50
C LEU A 179 7.47 4.24 3.28
N ALA A 180 8.01 3.15 2.73
CA ALA A 180 9.15 2.45 3.32
C ALA A 180 10.39 3.33 3.41
N ARG A 181 10.62 4.18 2.39
CA ARG A 181 11.69 5.18 2.44
C ARG A 181 11.49 6.20 3.57
N LYS A 182 10.25 6.64 3.82
CA LYS A 182 9.95 7.53 4.96
C LYS A 182 10.18 6.82 6.29
N SER A 183 9.78 5.56 6.41
CA SER A 183 10.01 4.74 7.60
C SER A 183 11.51 4.54 7.88
N ILE A 184 12.28 4.07 6.90
CA ILE A 184 13.73 3.81 7.10
C ILE A 184 14.50 5.10 7.44
N ASN A 185 14.10 6.25 6.87
CA ASN A 185 14.66 7.55 7.26
C ASN A 185 14.39 7.84 8.75
N SER A 186 13.14 7.69 9.19
CA SER A 186 12.76 7.90 10.60
C SER A 186 13.49 6.93 11.55
N GLN A 187 13.64 5.67 11.16
CA GLN A 187 14.39 4.66 11.91
C GLN A 187 15.87 5.05 12.07
N LEU A 188 16.54 5.40 10.97
CA LEU A 188 17.95 5.81 10.98
C LEU A 188 18.19 7.14 11.70
N GLN A 189 17.24 8.09 11.61
CA GLN A 189 17.28 9.34 12.35
C GLN A 189 17.14 9.11 13.87
N ARG A 190 16.27 8.18 14.27
CA ARG A 190 16.08 7.82 15.69
C ARG A 190 17.35 7.30 16.35
N ILE A 191 18.17 6.55 15.62
CA ILE A 191 19.44 6.01 16.12
C ILE A 191 20.64 6.92 15.84
N GLY A 192 20.41 8.12 15.29
CA GLY A 192 21.47 9.12 15.06
C GLY A 192 22.41 8.80 13.90
N VAL A 193 22.09 7.82 13.05
CA VAL A 193 22.84 7.52 11.82
C VAL A 193 22.61 8.61 10.77
N LEU A 194 21.39 9.14 10.70
CA LEU A 194 21.02 10.29 9.88
C LEU A 194 20.68 11.49 10.77
N SER A 195 21.08 12.69 10.35
CA SER A 195 20.54 13.92 10.92
C SER A 195 19.07 14.13 10.50
N SER A 196 18.37 15.03 11.19
CA SER A 196 16.97 15.36 10.90
C SER A 196 16.73 15.91 9.49
N THR A 197 17.78 16.40 8.82
CA THR A 197 17.73 16.92 7.44
C THR A 197 18.19 15.92 6.39
N GLU A 198 18.84 14.83 6.80
CA GLU A 198 19.33 13.81 5.89
C GLU A 198 18.27 12.74 5.62
N CYS A 199 18.40 12.10 4.47
CA CYS A 199 17.54 11.02 4.00
C CYS A 199 18.41 10.00 3.28
N ILE A 200 18.02 8.73 3.22
CA ILE A 200 18.81 7.72 2.48
C ILE A 200 19.04 8.09 1.01
N SER A 201 18.16 8.92 0.42
CA SER A 201 18.30 9.44 -0.94
C SER A 201 19.45 10.43 -1.12
N THR A 202 20.08 10.91 -0.06
CA THR A 202 21.32 11.72 -0.15
C THR A 202 22.56 10.85 -0.31
N PHE A 203 22.44 9.53 -0.15
CA PHE A 203 23.53 8.56 -0.23
C PHE A 203 23.31 7.62 -1.41
N ASP A 204 23.87 7.97 -2.57
CA ASP A 204 23.61 7.28 -3.84
C ASP A 204 23.74 5.76 -3.75
N GLU A 205 24.81 5.24 -3.12
CA GLU A 205 25.02 3.79 -3.02
C GLU A 205 23.89 3.07 -2.25
N ILE A 206 23.47 3.63 -1.12
CA ILE A 206 22.40 3.05 -0.30
C ILE A 206 21.06 3.22 -1.01
N TYR A 207 20.84 4.36 -1.65
CA TYR A 207 19.61 4.62 -2.37
C TYR A 207 19.43 3.71 -3.58
N GLU A 208 20.50 3.43 -4.34
CA GLU A 208 20.47 2.47 -5.44
C GLU A 208 20.17 1.04 -4.96
N LYS A 209 20.74 0.62 -3.83
CA LYS A 209 20.42 -0.68 -3.21
C LYS A 209 18.95 -0.75 -2.80
N PHE A 210 18.44 0.30 -2.15
CA PHE A 210 17.04 0.41 -1.77
C PHE A 210 16.11 0.31 -3.00
N LYS A 211 16.39 1.07 -4.06
CA LYS A 211 15.61 1.04 -5.30
C LYS A 211 15.64 -0.33 -5.96
N THR A 212 16.82 -0.95 -6.01
CA THR A 212 16.99 -2.30 -6.59
C THR A 212 16.11 -3.33 -5.86
N LEU A 213 16.14 -3.34 -4.53
CA LEU A 213 15.30 -4.24 -3.72
C LEU A 213 13.80 -4.05 -4.01
N TRP A 214 13.32 -2.82 -4.11
CA TRP A 214 11.91 -2.55 -4.41
C TRP A 214 11.52 -2.85 -5.86
N VAL A 215 12.45 -2.73 -6.81
CA VAL A 215 12.24 -3.17 -8.20
C VAL A 215 12.14 -4.69 -8.26
N GLU A 216 13.06 -5.41 -7.62
CA GLU A 216 13.06 -6.88 -7.59
C GLU A 216 11.80 -7.42 -6.90
N GLN A 217 11.42 -6.87 -5.76
CA GLN A 217 10.18 -7.22 -5.07
C GLN A 217 8.94 -6.98 -5.96
N GLY A 218 8.91 -5.85 -6.68
CA GLY A 218 7.85 -5.55 -7.63
C GLY A 218 7.80 -6.59 -8.76
N ASP A 219 8.95 -6.98 -9.31
CA ASP A 219 9.00 -7.97 -10.37
C ASP A 219 8.49 -9.34 -9.89
N GLU A 220 8.89 -9.81 -8.71
CA GLU A 220 8.44 -11.10 -8.15
C GLU A 220 6.93 -11.14 -7.90
N ILE A 221 6.37 -10.09 -7.31
CA ILE A 221 4.93 -10.04 -7.10
C ILE A 221 4.19 -9.95 -8.44
N SER A 222 4.74 -9.25 -9.43
CA SER A 222 4.12 -9.17 -10.75
C SER A 222 4.11 -10.54 -11.43
N LEU A 223 5.20 -11.31 -11.32
CA LEU A 223 5.28 -12.68 -11.84
C LEU A 223 4.21 -13.58 -11.22
N GLU A 224 3.99 -13.49 -9.90
CA GLU A 224 2.95 -14.26 -9.22
C GLU A 224 1.54 -13.87 -9.69
N TYR A 225 1.32 -12.58 -9.99
CA TYR A 225 0.00 -12.04 -10.30
C TYR A 225 -0.42 -12.19 -11.77
N SER A 226 0.50 -11.94 -12.70
CA SER A 226 0.20 -11.89 -14.13
C SER A 226 1.08 -12.80 -14.97
N GLY A 227 2.02 -13.52 -14.36
CA GLY A 227 3.01 -14.32 -15.10
C GLY A 227 4.02 -13.48 -15.88
N THR A 228 4.10 -12.17 -15.62
CA THR A 228 5.00 -11.23 -16.29
C THR A 228 5.66 -10.29 -15.28
N HIS A 229 6.87 -9.82 -15.57
CA HIS A 229 7.53 -8.77 -14.77
C HIS A 229 6.75 -7.44 -14.77
N ALA A 230 7.07 -6.56 -13.82
CA ALA A 230 6.40 -5.28 -13.64
C ALA A 230 6.63 -4.35 -14.84
N LEU A 231 5.59 -3.63 -15.28
CA LEU A 231 5.63 -2.87 -16.54
C LEU A 231 6.30 -1.50 -16.39
N LYS A 232 6.34 -0.90 -15.20
CA LYS A 232 6.90 0.43 -14.95
C LYS A 232 8.08 0.41 -13.96
N ARG A 233 9.10 -0.38 -14.28
CA ARG A 233 10.38 -0.42 -13.55
C ARG A 233 11.00 0.97 -13.34
N ASP A 234 10.82 1.87 -14.31
CA ASP A 234 11.43 3.20 -14.31
C ASP A 234 10.83 4.17 -13.27
N LEU A 235 9.68 3.84 -12.66
CA LEU A 235 9.09 4.69 -11.62
C LEU A 235 9.67 4.45 -10.22
N VAL A 236 10.35 3.32 -10.03
CA VAL A 236 11.03 2.95 -8.78
C VAL A 236 12.55 3.12 -8.92
N ARG A 237 13.06 3.13 -10.15
CA ARG A 237 14.47 3.43 -10.49
C ARG A 237 14.83 4.90 -10.31
#